data_AF-A0A7K4IAM3-F1
#
_entry.id   AF-A0A7K4IAM3-F1
#
_cell.length_a   1.000
_cell.length_b   1.000
_cell.length_c   1.000
_cell.angle_alpha   90.00
_cell.angle_beta   90.00
_cell.angle_gamma   90.00
#
_symmetry.space_group_name_H-M   'P 1'
#
loop_
_entity.id
_entity.type
_entity.pdbx_description
1 polymer ?
#
loop_
_entity_poly.entity_id
_entity_poly.type
_entity_poly.pdbx_seq_one_letter_code
_entity_poly.pdbx_strand_id
1 'polypeptide(L)'
;MTDPDEYYPVNTLPPLAWTFDLYFRHNGRFRDVPIVEVILPAGHHKEMMKKKAEHNITVWISSRQMYVRARCMETKSCSFNSERLEARDRETLKQISWTEINTRKFFQIIRKWLLRLDLDLVLFIRALTTVCDRYVQIPLTTQYGKTFQKFDEYRRTRWPEDIKPDDMERFLEELLVRTSFWFQAAAAVKALRTSSSGG
;
A
#
# COMPACT_ATOMS: atom_id res chain seq x y z
N MET A 1 -5.68 15.69 -5.08
CA MET A 1 -6.51 14.77 -4.28
C MET A 1 -6.73 15.47 -2.95
N THR A 2 -7.96 15.88 -2.67
CA THR A 2 -8.33 16.55 -1.41
C THR A 2 -8.92 15.59 -0.40
N ASP A 3 -9.44 14.44 -0.86
CA ASP A 3 -9.98 13.40 -0.01
C ASP A 3 -8.88 12.40 0.40
N PRO A 4 -8.56 12.26 1.71
CA PRO A 4 -7.61 11.27 2.20
C PRO A 4 -7.97 9.83 1.86
N ASP A 5 -9.26 9.53 1.66
CA ASP A 5 -9.73 8.21 1.26
C ASP A 5 -9.27 7.80 -0.15
N GLU A 6 -8.89 8.75 -1.00
CA GLU A 6 -8.44 8.47 -2.35
C GLU A 6 -6.94 8.17 -2.44
N TYR A 7 -6.13 8.56 -1.44
CA TYR A 7 -4.67 8.43 -1.51
C TYR A 7 -4.25 6.99 -1.78
N TYR A 8 -3.40 6.77 -2.80
CA TYR A 8 -2.90 5.43 -3.11
C TYR A 8 -2.24 4.74 -1.91
N PRO A 9 -1.39 5.42 -1.10
CA PRO A 9 -0.84 4.82 0.12
C PRO A 9 -1.89 4.32 1.11
N VAL A 10 -2.97 5.10 1.31
CA VAL A 10 -4.07 4.76 2.24
C VAL A 10 -4.81 3.49 1.79
N ASN A 11 -4.85 3.21 0.48
CA ASN A 11 -5.52 2.02 -0.06
C ASN A 11 -4.58 0.88 -0.46
N THR A 12 -3.26 1.09 -0.40
CA THR A 12 -2.24 0.09 -0.78
C THR A 12 -1.47 -0.44 0.42
N LEU A 13 -1.10 0.42 1.36
CA LEU A 13 -0.27 0.01 2.50
C LEU A 13 -1.01 -0.91 3.49
N PRO A 14 -2.29 -0.69 3.84
CA PRO A 14 -3.02 -1.63 4.70
C PRO A 14 -3.09 -3.06 4.14
N PRO A 15 -3.52 -3.30 2.89
CA PRO A 15 -3.52 -4.65 2.34
C PRO A 15 -2.13 -5.25 2.22
N LEU A 16 -1.09 -4.47 1.94
CA LEU A 16 0.28 -4.97 2.00
C LEU A 16 0.69 -5.40 3.42
N ALA A 17 0.34 -4.62 4.45
CA ALA A 17 0.64 -4.97 5.84
C ALA A 17 -0.02 -6.29 6.24
N TRP A 18 -1.31 -6.48 5.91
CA TRP A 18 -2.03 -7.74 6.16
C TRP A 18 -1.46 -8.91 5.35
N THR A 19 -0.99 -8.63 4.12
CA THR A 19 -0.36 -9.63 3.27
C THR A 19 0.94 -10.12 3.87
N PHE A 20 1.78 -9.22 4.39
CA PHE A 20 3.01 -9.60 5.08
C PHE A 20 2.73 -10.45 6.31
N ASP A 21 1.76 -10.07 7.13
CA ASP A 21 1.35 -10.87 8.29
C ASP A 21 0.91 -12.29 7.88
N LEU A 22 0.05 -12.40 6.86
CA LEU A 22 -0.39 -13.71 6.34
C LEU A 22 0.78 -14.52 5.75
N TYR A 23 1.65 -13.88 4.95
CA TYR A 23 2.83 -14.50 4.35
C TYR A 23 3.76 -15.09 5.42
N PHE A 24 4.07 -14.33 6.48
CA PHE A 24 4.93 -14.81 7.56
C PHE A 24 4.27 -15.88 8.44
N ARG A 25 2.94 -15.85 8.61
CA ARG A 25 2.19 -16.92 9.31
C ARG A 25 2.22 -18.24 8.54
N HIS A 26 2.29 -18.20 7.21
CA HIS A 26 2.41 -19.38 6.35
C HIS A 26 3.86 -19.78 6.04
N ASN A 27 4.77 -19.58 6.99
CA ASN A 27 6.21 -19.92 6.87
C ASN A 27 6.97 -19.19 5.75
N GLY A 28 6.41 -18.09 5.21
CA GLY A 28 7.17 -17.20 4.33
C GLY A 28 8.42 -16.68 5.03
N ARG A 29 9.54 -16.64 4.31
CA ARG A 29 10.82 -16.12 4.80
C ARG A 29 11.33 -15.05 3.83
N PHE A 30 12.13 -14.13 4.35
CA PHE A 30 13.03 -13.36 3.49
C PHE A 30 14.14 -14.31 3.03
N ARG A 31 14.48 -14.28 1.75
CA ARG A 31 15.57 -15.11 1.21
C ARG A 31 16.94 -14.57 1.61
N ASP A 32 17.15 -13.26 1.46
CA ASP A 32 18.33 -12.53 1.93
C ASP A 32 17.89 -11.22 2.61
N VAL A 33 18.57 -10.77 3.68
CA VAL A 33 18.29 -9.48 4.36
C VAL A 33 19.53 -8.60 4.15
N PRO A 34 19.49 -7.40 3.52
CA PRO A 34 18.71 -6.25 4.02
C PRO A 34 18.28 -5.12 3.02
N ILE A 35 17.22 -4.42 3.44
CA ILE A 35 16.87 -2.99 3.45
C ILE A 35 15.35 -3.08 3.54
N VAL A 36 14.86 -2.91 4.76
CA VAL A 36 13.45 -3.13 5.04
C VAL A 36 12.62 -1.88 4.84
N GLU A 37 13.24 -0.80 4.36
CA GLU A 37 12.63 0.50 4.23
C GLU A 37 12.61 1.02 2.80
N VAL A 38 11.61 1.85 2.52
CA VAL A 38 11.47 2.63 1.31
C VAL A 38 11.13 4.05 1.68
N ILE A 39 11.84 5.00 1.06
CA ILE A 39 11.67 6.42 1.28
C ILE A 39 10.90 7.00 0.10
N LEU A 40 9.79 7.67 0.42
CA LEU A 40 8.95 8.39 -0.51
C LEU A 40 9.18 9.90 -0.30
N PRO A 41 9.81 10.59 -1.27
CA PRO A 41 9.88 12.05 -1.24
C PRO A 41 8.48 12.65 -1.24
N ALA A 42 8.23 13.55 -0.30
CA ALA A 42 6.92 14.09 0.03
C ALA A 42 6.97 15.62 0.18
N GLY A 43 7.74 16.27 -0.69
CA GLY A 43 7.81 17.71 -0.73
C GLY A 43 9.01 18.32 -0.04
N HIS A 44 8.89 19.60 0.33
CA HIS A 44 9.99 20.35 0.95
C HIS A 44 9.49 21.17 2.13
N HIS A 45 10.34 21.26 3.16
CA HIS A 45 10.24 22.30 4.17
C HIS A 45 10.52 23.66 3.51
N LYS A 46 9.60 24.60 3.69
CA LYS A 46 9.71 25.96 3.17
C LYS A 46 9.67 26.94 4.32
N GLU A 47 10.65 27.83 4.36
CA GLU A 47 10.71 28.95 5.29
C GLU A 47 10.99 30.22 4.48
N MET A 48 10.22 31.28 4.70
CA MET A 48 10.28 32.52 3.89
C MET A 48 10.26 32.23 2.38
N MET A 49 9.38 31.31 1.95
CA MET A 49 9.23 30.86 0.56
C MET A 49 10.45 30.15 -0.07
N LYS A 50 11.53 29.93 0.69
CA LYS A 50 12.72 29.19 0.23
C LYS A 50 12.65 27.74 0.67
N LYS A 51 12.97 26.82 -0.24
CA LYS A 51 13.15 25.39 0.08
C LYS A 51 14.40 25.24 0.94
N LYS A 52 14.26 24.62 2.11
CA LYS A 52 15.35 24.44 3.09
C LYS A 52 15.79 22.98 3.20
N ALA A 53 14.82 22.08 3.28
CA ALA A 53 15.07 20.64 3.37
C ALA A 53 13.93 19.84 2.71
N GLU A 54 14.15 18.55 2.53
CA GLU A 54 13.13 17.63 2.02
C GLU A 54 12.23 17.10 3.14
N HIS A 55 10.98 16.83 2.76
CA HIS A 55 10.03 16.05 3.53
C HIS A 55 10.03 14.63 2.97
N ASN A 56 10.16 13.64 3.85
CA ASN A 56 10.23 12.24 3.48
C ASN A 56 9.20 11.43 4.26
N ILE A 57 8.55 10.49 3.58
CA ILE A 57 7.73 9.47 4.23
C ILE A 57 8.48 8.15 4.10
N THR A 58 8.84 7.57 5.24
CA THR A 58 9.53 6.28 5.29
C THR A 58 8.51 5.20 5.60
N VAL A 59 8.49 4.15 4.78
CA VAL A 59 7.74 2.91 5.04
C VAL A 59 8.75 1.83 5.31
N TRP A 60 8.60 1.02 6.37
CA TRP A 60 9.52 -0.06 6.64
C TRP A 60 8.86 -1.27 7.30
N ILE A 61 9.49 -2.44 7.24
CA ILE A 61 9.08 -3.61 8.02
C ILE A 61 10.05 -3.78 9.20
N SER A 62 9.50 -3.99 10.40
CA SER A 62 10.25 -4.35 11.59
C SER A 62 9.45 -5.38 12.38
N SER A 63 10.11 -6.42 12.86
CA SER A 63 9.45 -7.54 13.57
C SER A 63 8.21 -8.08 12.82
N ARG A 64 8.32 -8.23 11.50
CA ARG A 64 7.24 -8.68 10.59
C ARG A 64 6.02 -7.76 10.48
N GLN A 65 6.09 -6.56 11.05
CA GLN A 65 5.05 -5.54 10.96
C GLN A 65 5.51 -4.37 10.09
N MET A 66 4.61 -3.83 9.28
CA MET A 66 4.89 -2.68 8.43
C MET A 66 4.51 -1.38 9.14
N TYR A 67 5.41 -0.41 9.12
CA TYR A 67 5.27 0.89 9.75
C TYR A 67 5.47 2.02 8.75
N VAL A 68 4.92 3.18 9.07
CA VAL A 68 5.07 4.41 8.28
C VAL A 68 5.41 5.58 9.20
N ARG A 69 6.23 6.50 8.71
CA ARG A 69 6.54 7.75 9.41
C ARG A 69 6.84 8.87 8.43
N ALA A 70 6.22 10.03 8.63
CA ALA A 70 6.56 11.27 7.97
C ALA A 70 7.63 12.03 8.76
N ARG A 71 8.66 12.52 8.07
CA ARG A 71 9.79 13.23 8.68
C ARG A 71 10.25 14.41 7.83
N CYS A 72 10.40 15.55 8.48
CA CYS A 72 11.10 16.71 7.97
C CYS A 72 12.59 16.60 8.34
N MET A 73 13.47 16.86 7.37
CA MET A 73 14.92 16.81 7.57
C MET A 73 15.48 18.09 8.19
N GLU A 74 14.71 19.19 8.23
CA GLU A 74 15.14 20.47 8.83
C GLU A 74 14.90 20.50 10.36
N THR A 75 13.67 20.27 10.80
CA THR A 75 13.27 20.47 12.20
C THR A 75 12.28 19.43 12.72
N LYS A 76 12.46 19.05 13.99
CA LYS A 76 11.57 18.13 14.72
C LYS A 76 10.20 18.73 15.03
N SER A 77 10.07 20.05 15.09
CA SER A 77 8.81 20.75 15.35
C SER A 77 7.95 20.95 14.10
N CYS A 78 8.41 20.51 12.92
CA CYS A 78 7.64 20.65 11.69
C CYS A 78 6.33 19.86 11.79
N SER A 79 5.21 20.49 11.42
CA SER A 79 3.88 19.88 11.40
C SER A 79 3.74 18.71 10.42
N PHE A 80 4.68 18.58 9.48
CA PHE A 80 4.77 17.43 8.59
C PHE A 80 5.20 16.15 9.34
N ASN A 81 5.91 16.27 10.47
CA ASN A 81 6.39 15.11 11.21
C ASN A 81 5.21 14.31 11.77
N SER A 82 5.29 12.99 11.68
CA SER A 82 4.38 12.08 12.36
C SER A 82 5.14 11.22 13.37
N GLU A 83 4.39 10.66 14.32
CA GLU A 83 4.86 9.50 15.07
C GLU A 83 4.99 8.27 14.16
N ARG A 84 5.50 7.18 14.72
CA ARG A 84 5.51 5.87 14.05
C ARG A 84 4.08 5.34 14.03
N LEU A 85 3.53 5.15 12.83
CA LEU A 85 2.18 4.61 12.62
C LEU A 85 2.26 3.18 12.09
N GLU A 86 1.28 2.35 12.43
CA GLU A 86 1.15 1.01 11.88
C GLU A 86 0.48 1.06 10.51
N ALA A 87 1.11 0.47 9.49
CA ALA A 87 0.61 0.57 8.12
C ALA A 87 -0.70 -0.19 7.87
N ARG A 88 -1.09 -1.08 8.78
CA ARG A 88 -2.35 -1.85 8.70
C ARG A 88 -3.59 -1.03 9.04
N ASP A 89 -3.44 0.12 9.70
CA ASP A 89 -4.57 0.96 10.08
C ASP A 89 -4.76 2.08 9.05
N ARG A 90 -5.79 1.90 8.21
CA ARG A 90 -6.16 2.83 7.15
C ARG A 90 -6.46 4.24 7.67
N GLU A 91 -7.10 4.37 8.82
CA GLU A 91 -7.50 5.69 9.35
C GLU A 91 -6.31 6.46 9.91
N THR A 92 -5.33 5.77 10.52
CA THR A 92 -4.07 6.42 10.93
C THR A 92 -3.28 6.93 9.74
N LEU A 93 -3.25 6.18 8.63
CA LEU A 93 -2.53 6.61 7.43
C LEU A 93 -3.12 7.86 6.79
N LYS A 94 -4.42 8.14 6.96
CA LYS A 94 -5.06 9.37 6.46
C LYS A 94 -4.53 10.64 7.13
N GLN A 95 -3.93 10.52 8.32
CA GLN A 95 -3.37 11.64 9.07
C GLN A 95 -2.03 12.14 8.49
N ILE A 96 -1.37 11.32 7.66
CA ILE A 96 -0.14 11.71 6.97
C ILE A 96 -0.47 12.60 5.76
N SER A 97 0.30 13.67 5.58
CA SER A 97 0.21 14.50 4.37
C SER A 97 0.85 13.80 3.18
N TRP A 98 0.03 13.10 2.38
CA TRP A 98 0.47 12.42 1.16
C TRP A 98 0.46 13.33 -0.09
N THR A 99 -0.02 14.57 0.03
CA THR A 99 -0.34 15.44 -1.11
C THR A 99 0.85 15.72 -2.04
N GLU A 100 2.05 15.80 -1.48
CA GLU A 100 3.26 16.12 -2.24
C GLU A 100 4.04 14.88 -2.72
N ILE A 101 3.55 13.65 -2.48
CA ILE A 101 4.19 12.47 -3.04
C ILE A 101 3.98 12.41 -4.56
N ASN A 102 4.97 11.87 -5.27
CA ASN A 102 4.82 11.62 -6.69
C ASN A 102 3.93 10.39 -6.93
N THR A 103 2.63 10.62 -7.10
CA THR A 103 1.64 9.56 -7.34
C THR A 103 1.92 8.73 -8.58
N ARG A 104 2.54 9.31 -9.62
CA ARG A 104 2.94 8.59 -10.85
C ARG A 104 4.05 7.57 -10.59
N LYS A 105 4.90 7.81 -9.59
CA LYS A 105 6.02 6.93 -9.22
C LYS A 105 5.71 6.01 -8.05
N PHE A 106 4.61 6.24 -7.33
CA PHE A 106 4.29 5.49 -6.11
C PHE A 106 4.34 3.98 -6.31
N PHE A 107 3.56 3.44 -7.27
CA PHE A 107 3.52 2.00 -7.52
C PHE A 107 4.86 1.44 -8.01
N GLN A 108 5.60 2.20 -8.83
CA GLN A 108 6.95 1.81 -9.28
C GLN A 108 7.93 1.70 -8.10
N ILE A 109 7.84 2.62 -7.13
CA ILE A 109 8.69 2.61 -5.93
C ILE A 109 8.34 1.41 -5.04
N ILE A 110 7.04 1.19 -4.77
CA ILE A 110 6.59 0.05 -3.95
C ILE A 110 6.92 -1.29 -4.62
N ARG A 111 6.73 -1.41 -5.93
CA ARG A 111 7.14 -2.59 -6.72
C ARG A 111 8.63 -2.89 -6.53
N LYS A 112 9.49 -1.90 -6.76
CA LYS A 112 10.95 -2.05 -6.60
C LYS A 112 11.32 -2.46 -5.18
N TRP A 113 10.62 -1.91 -4.18
CA TRP A 113 10.82 -2.29 -2.80
C TRP A 113 10.43 -3.75 -2.55
N LEU A 114 9.25 -4.20 -2.99
CA LEU A 114 8.81 -5.59 -2.83
C LEU A 114 9.74 -6.60 -3.52
N LEU A 115 10.26 -6.29 -4.71
CA LEU A 115 11.22 -7.14 -5.41
C LEU A 115 12.56 -7.23 -4.66
N ARG A 116 12.99 -6.13 -4.00
CA ARG A 116 14.21 -6.10 -3.18
C ARG A 116 14.08 -6.88 -1.87
N LEU A 117 12.87 -7.16 -1.40
CA LEU A 117 12.65 -7.99 -0.21
C LEU A 117 12.90 -9.48 -0.49
N ASP A 118 13.12 -9.88 -1.75
CA ASP A 118 13.37 -11.25 -2.21
C ASP A 118 12.42 -12.27 -1.55
N LEU A 119 11.12 -12.02 -1.72
CA LEU A 119 10.04 -12.86 -1.23
C LEU A 119 9.79 -14.03 -2.20
N ASP A 120 9.17 -15.11 -1.72
CA ASP A 120 8.43 -15.99 -2.64
C ASP A 120 7.23 -15.21 -3.19
N LEU A 121 7.41 -14.63 -4.38
CA LEU A 121 6.42 -13.76 -5.00
C LEU A 121 5.10 -14.50 -5.27
N VAL A 122 5.13 -15.79 -5.61
CA VAL A 122 3.90 -16.56 -5.85
C VAL A 122 3.10 -16.69 -4.56
N LEU A 123 3.77 -17.05 -3.46
CA LEU A 123 3.13 -17.12 -2.14
C LEU A 123 2.62 -15.74 -1.69
N PHE A 124 3.40 -14.68 -1.92
CA PHE A 124 3.04 -13.31 -1.60
C PHE A 124 1.80 -12.83 -2.37
N ILE A 125 1.74 -13.07 -3.69
CA ILE A 125 0.59 -12.71 -4.54
C ILE A 125 -0.66 -13.47 -4.06
N ARG A 126 -0.56 -14.77 -3.77
CA ARG A 126 -1.69 -15.56 -3.24
C ARG A 126 -2.19 -15.02 -1.90
N ALA A 127 -1.27 -14.63 -1.02
CA ALA A 127 -1.61 -13.98 0.24
C ALA A 127 -2.32 -12.63 0.00
N LEU A 128 -1.86 -11.82 -0.96
CA LEU A 128 -2.47 -10.53 -1.31
C LEU A 128 -3.89 -10.69 -1.83
N THR A 129 -4.12 -11.61 -2.78
CA THR A 129 -5.47 -11.92 -3.28
C THR A 129 -6.39 -12.37 -2.14
N THR A 130 -5.89 -13.23 -1.25
CA THR A 130 -6.65 -13.69 -0.07
C THR A 130 -7.03 -12.53 0.85
N VAL A 131 -6.11 -11.58 1.07
CA VAL A 131 -6.36 -10.37 1.87
C VAL A 131 -7.42 -9.49 1.20
N CYS A 132 -7.34 -9.29 -0.12
CA CYS A 132 -8.31 -8.51 -0.86
C CYS A 132 -9.75 -9.06 -0.72
N ASP A 133 -9.92 -10.38 -0.77
CA ASP A 133 -11.24 -11.01 -0.58
C ASP A 133 -11.66 -11.05 0.89
N ARG A 134 -10.71 -11.19 1.82
CA ARG A 134 -11.00 -11.29 3.25
C ARG A 134 -11.48 -9.98 3.85
N TYR A 135 -10.87 -8.86 3.47
CA TYR A 135 -11.11 -7.54 4.08
C TYR A 135 -12.12 -6.67 3.33
N VAL A 136 -12.72 -7.20 2.26
CA VAL A 136 -13.81 -6.56 1.52
C VAL A 136 -15.06 -7.43 1.60
N GLN A 137 -16.21 -6.82 1.84
CA GLN A 137 -17.49 -7.48 1.73
C GLN A 137 -17.75 -7.82 0.27
N ILE A 138 -17.83 -9.12 0.00
CA ILE A 138 -18.14 -9.68 -1.31
C ILE A 138 -19.56 -10.30 -1.32
N PRO A 139 -20.31 -10.22 -2.44
CA PRO A 139 -19.94 -9.53 -3.67
C PRO A 139 -19.88 -8.01 -3.48
N LEU A 140 -18.89 -7.36 -4.12
CA LEU A 140 -18.70 -5.91 -4.04
C LEU A 140 -19.48 -5.23 -5.15
N THR A 141 -20.51 -4.46 -4.79
CA THR A 141 -21.18 -3.53 -5.71
C THR A 141 -20.58 -2.14 -5.57
N THR A 142 -19.95 -1.64 -6.62
CA THR A 142 -19.32 -0.31 -6.66
C THR A 142 -20.37 0.81 -6.66
N GLN A 143 -19.95 2.03 -6.34
CA GLN A 143 -20.80 3.23 -6.44
C GLN A 143 -21.40 3.48 -7.84
N TYR A 144 -20.87 2.82 -8.88
CA TYR A 144 -21.36 2.90 -10.26
C TYR A 144 -22.26 1.72 -10.65
N GLY A 145 -22.70 0.89 -9.71
CA GLY A 145 -23.64 -0.21 -9.94
C GLY A 145 -23.03 -1.50 -10.54
N LYS A 146 -21.70 -1.55 -10.75
CA LYS A 146 -21.02 -2.81 -11.15
C LYS A 146 -20.75 -3.70 -9.94
N THR A 147 -21.09 -4.97 -10.05
CA THR A 147 -20.89 -5.99 -9.01
C THR A 147 -19.77 -6.97 -9.39
N PHE A 148 -18.91 -7.29 -8.43
CA PHE A 148 -17.78 -8.23 -8.57
C PHE A 148 -17.87 -9.30 -7.48
N GLN A 149 -17.74 -10.58 -7.81
CA GLN A 149 -17.86 -11.67 -6.83
C GLN A 149 -16.62 -11.79 -5.94
N LYS A 150 -15.46 -11.40 -6.47
CA LYS A 150 -14.16 -11.47 -5.79
C LYS A 150 -13.14 -10.53 -6.45
N PHE A 151 -12.01 -10.34 -5.80
CA PHE A 151 -10.92 -9.49 -6.26
C PHE A 151 -10.42 -9.85 -7.66
N ASP A 152 -10.26 -11.14 -7.96
CA ASP A 152 -9.76 -11.59 -9.28
C ASP A 152 -10.69 -11.21 -10.45
N GLU A 153 -11.98 -10.97 -10.19
CA GLU A 153 -12.93 -10.48 -11.21
C GLU A 153 -12.82 -8.98 -11.42
N TYR A 154 -12.30 -8.25 -10.43
CA TYR A 154 -12.12 -6.81 -10.49
C TYR A 154 -11.03 -6.45 -11.50
N ARG A 155 -11.44 -5.77 -12.59
CA ARG A 155 -10.59 -5.42 -13.74
C ARG A 155 -9.98 -6.64 -14.47
N ARG A 156 -10.68 -7.77 -14.51
CA ARG A 156 -10.29 -8.98 -15.26
C ARG A 156 -10.19 -8.76 -16.78
N THR A 157 -10.88 -7.76 -17.33
CA THR A 157 -10.92 -7.41 -18.77
C THR A 157 -9.55 -7.05 -19.38
N ARG A 158 -8.47 -7.04 -18.59
CA ARG A 158 -7.09 -6.79 -19.02
C ARG A 158 -6.11 -7.76 -18.35
N TRP A 159 -6.46 -9.02 -18.15
CA TRP A 159 -5.42 -10.03 -18.00
C TRP A 159 -4.79 -10.23 -19.38
N PRO A 160 -3.49 -10.02 -19.58
CA PRO A 160 -2.81 -10.74 -20.64
C PRO A 160 -2.98 -12.22 -20.30
N GLU A 161 -3.42 -13.02 -21.25
CA GLU A 161 -3.40 -14.49 -21.12
C GLU A 161 -1.95 -15.01 -20.88
N ASP A 162 -0.97 -14.12 -21.07
CA ASP A 162 0.47 -14.33 -20.96
C ASP A 162 1.11 -13.63 -19.74
N ILE A 163 0.72 -13.97 -18.51
CA ILE A 163 1.61 -13.70 -17.38
C ILE A 163 2.71 -14.76 -17.42
N LYS A 164 3.73 -14.49 -18.23
CA LYS A 164 4.95 -15.26 -18.27
C LYS A 164 5.88 -14.78 -17.13
N PRO A 165 6.73 -15.64 -16.56
CA PRO A 165 7.68 -15.30 -15.50
C PRO A 165 8.65 -14.16 -15.85
N ASP A 166 8.79 -13.82 -17.13
CA ASP A 166 9.68 -12.82 -17.71
C ASP A 166 9.18 -11.36 -17.57
N ASP A 167 7.91 -11.10 -17.20
CA ASP A 167 7.38 -9.74 -16.94
C ASP A 167 6.79 -9.57 -15.52
N MET A 168 7.45 -10.15 -14.51
CA MET A 168 6.99 -10.09 -13.11
C MET A 168 6.95 -8.70 -12.51
N GLU A 169 7.82 -7.79 -12.94
CA GLU A 169 7.77 -6.42 -12.44
C GLU A 169 6.45 -5.75 -12.82
N ARG A 170 6.10 -5.77 -14.11
CA ARG A 170 4.89 -5.13 -14.58
C ARG A 170 3.65 -5.77 -13.97
N PHE A 171 3.63 -7.09 -13.87
CA PHE A 171 2.54 -7.81 -13.23
C PHE A 171 2.32 -7.37 -11.79
N LEU A 172 3.40 -7.29 -10.99
CA LEU A 172 3.31 -6.84 -9.60
C LEU A 172 2.81 -5.39 -9.51
N GLU A 173 3.25 -4.51 -10.40
CA GLU A 173 2.76 -3.12 -10.43
C GLU A 173 1.26 -3.05 -10.71
N GLU A 174 0.78 -3.78 -11.73
CA GLU A 174 -0.64 -3.82 -12.06
C GLU A 174 -1.49 -4.40 -10.92
N LEU A 175 -0.97 -5.42 -10.23
CA LEU A 175 -1.60 -6.00 -9.06
C LEU A 175 -1.73 -4.98 -7.93
N LEU A 176 -0.66 -4.26 -7.60
CA LEU A 176 -0.69 -3.19 -6.58
C LEU A 176 -1.69 -2.09 -6.92
N VAL A 177 -1.76 -1.69 -8.19
CA VAL A 177 -2.74 -0.72 -8.68
C VAL A 177 -4.16 -1.26 -8.46
N ARG A 178 -4.43 -2.51 -8.85
CA ARG A 178 -5.75 -3.15 -8.67
C ARG A 178 -6.14 -3.23 -7.19
N THR A 179 -5.21 -3.65 -6.32
CA THR A 179 -5.41 -3.67 -4.87
C THR A 179 -5.81 -2.29 -4.35
N SER A 180 -5.08 -1.23 -4.73
CA SER A 180 -5.41 0.15 -4.34
C SER A 180 -6.83 0.53 -4.74
N PHE A 181 -7.22 0.24 -5.98
CA PHE A 181 -8.55 0.58 -6.48
C PHE A 181 -9.66 -0.29 -5.89
N TRP A 182 -9.38 -1.55 -5.58
CA TRP A 182 -10.32 -2.45 -4.91
C TRP A 182 -10.70 -1.92 -3.53
N PHE A 183 -9.70 -1.56 -2.72
CA PHE A 183 -9.92 -0.98 -1.39
C PHE A 183 -10.55 0.40 -1.45
N GLN A 184 -10.15 1.25 -2.41
CA GLN A 184 -10.78 2.55 -2.62
C GLN A 184 -12.26 2.40 -3.00
N ALA A 185 -12.58 1.48 -3.92
CA ALA A 185 -13.96 1.24 -4.35
C ALA A 185 -14.81 0.66 -3.22
N ALA A 186 -14.26 -0.25 -2.42
CA ALA A 186 -14.92 -0.79 -1.24
C ALA A 186 -15.13 0.27 -0.16
N ALA A 187 -14.17 1.16 0.08
CA ALA A 187 -14.31 2.27 1.02
C ALA A 187 -15.45 3.21 0.62
N ALA A 188 -15.55 3.56 -0.67
CA ALA A 188 -16.59 4.45 -1.19
C ALA A 188 -18.01 3.95 -0.92
N VAL A 189 -18.21 2.63 -0.81
CA VAL A 189 -19.51 2.01 -0.50
C VAL A 189 -19.58 1.39 0.89
N LYS A 190 -18.63 1.72 1.78
CA LYS A 190 -18.54 1.20 3.16
C LYS A 190 -18.50 -0.34 3.26
N ALA A 191 -17.90 -1.00 2.26
CA ALA A 191 -17.75 -2.45 2.17
C ALA A 191 -16.43 -2.97 2.76
N LEU A 192 -15.60 -2.12 3.38
CA LEU A 192 -14.39 -2.56 4.07
C LEU A 192 -14.75 -3.23 5.40
N ARG A 193 -14.19 -4.41 5.68
CA ARG A 193 -14.33 -5.07 6.97
C ARG A 193 -13.34 -4.49 7.97
N THR A 194 -13.80 -4.13 9.17
CA THR A 194 -12.91 -3.72 10.26
C THR A 194 -12.14 -4.94 10.76
N SER A 195 -10.87 -4.73 11.12
CA SER A 195 -9.93 -5.73 11.66
C SER A 195 -10.39 -6.43 12.95
N SER A 196 -11.56 -6.05 13.50
CA SER A 196 -12.18 -6.57 14.71
C SER A 196 -13.13 -7.77 14.50
N SER A 197 -13.33 -8.25 13.26
CA SER A 197 -14.36 -9.26 12.94
C SER A 197 -13.81 -10.64 12.53
N GLY A 198 -12.56 -10.95 12.86
CA GLY A 198 -11.93 -12.24 12.54
C GLY A 198 -11.11 -12.80 13.71
N GLY A 199 -11.82 -13.26 14.75
CA GLY A 199 -11.32 -14.16 15.78
C GLY A 199 -12.00 -15.52 15.60
#